data_AF-A0A9D1M0K8-F1
#
_entry.id   AF-A0A9D1M0K8-F1
#
_cell.length_a   1.000
_cell.length_b   1.000
_cell.length_c   1.000
_cell.angle_alpha   90.00
_cell.angle_beta   90.00
_cell.angle_gamma   90.00
#
_symmetry.space_group_name_H-M   'P 1'
#
loop_
_entity.id
_entity.type
_entity.pdbx_description
1 polymer ?
#
loop_
_entity_poly.entity_id
_entity_poly.type
_entity_poly.pdbx_seq_one_letter_code
_entity_poly.pdbx_strand_id
1 'polypeptide(L)'
;MKIIDFIKKNYIYLSITALGLGIYIILFPVISDFLNRFSETLTQCTYLKITGKNCPLCGGTRYIRNLSNVFEDVTYLFHPFGIMVLCVIFEIIFRIYCLYKIRKKAVTNQLIKFDIMIHSIMVIAFVLYEIIFMIQNS
;
A
#
# COMPACT_ATOMS: atom_id res chain seq x y z
N MET A 1 -1.09 24.28 16.18
CA MET A 1 -2.54 24.38 15.83
C MET A 1 -2.77 24.60 14.34
N LYS A 2 -2.08 25.55 13.69
CA LYS A 2 -2.22 25.86 12.24
C LYS A 2 -2.11 24.66 11.26
N ILE A 3 -1.25 23.67 11.54
CA ILE A 3 -1.05 22.51 10.66
C ILE A 3 -2.28 21.58 10.62
N ILE A 4 -2.89 21.30 11.77
CA ILE A 4 -4.05 20.39 11.83
C ILE A 4 -5.24 21.00 11.09
N ASP A 5 -5.45 22.31 11.21
CA ASP A 5 -6.51 23.01 10.51
C ASP A 5 -6.30 23.02 8.99
N PHE A 6 -5.05 23.18 8.54
CA PHE A 6 -4.68 23.05 7.13
C PHE A 6 -4.95 21.63 6.60
N ILE A 7 -4.55 20.60 7.34
CA ILE A 7 -4.80 19.20 6.96
C ILE A 7 -6.31 18.95 6.91
N LYS A 8 -7.06 19.40 7.92
CA LYS A 8 -8.52 19.25 7.99
C LYS A 8 -9.23 19.84 6.77
N LYS A 9 -8.79 21.01 6.30
CA LYS A 9 -9.34 21.66 5.10
C LYS A 9 -9.10 20.84 3.83
N ASN A 10 -7.96 20.16 3.74
CA ASN A 10 -7.55 19.37 2.57
C ASN A 10 -7.78 17.87 2.72
N TYR A 11 -8.41 17.43 3.82
CA TYR A 11 -8.52 16.02 4.20
C TYR A 11 -9.26 15.16 3.17
N ILE A 12 -10.15 15.78 2.40
CA ILE A 12 -10.84 15.12 1.28
C ILE A 12 -9.88 14.69 0.17
N TYR A 13 -8.96 15.57 -0.24
CA TYR A 13 -8.00 15.25 -1.30
C TYR A 13 -7.06 14.15 -0.85
N LEU A 14 -6.55 14.25 0.38
CA LEU A 14 -5.73 13.21 0.99
C LEU A 14 -6.46 11.86 1.02
N SER A 15 -7.73 11.86 1.42
CA SER A 15 -8.52 10.63 1.51
C SER A 15 -8.79 9.99 0.15
N ILE A 16 -9.09 10.80 -0.88
CA ILE A 16 -9.32 10.31 -2.25
C ILE A 16 -8.02 9.79 -2.86
N THR A 17 -6.92 10.52 -2.74
CA THR A 17 -5.62 10.10 -3.26
C THR A 17 -5.16 8.79 -2.63
N ALA A 18 -5.25 8.66 -1.30
CA ALA A 18 -4.88 7.43 -0.61
C ALA A 18 -5.78 6.25 -0.98
N LEU A 19 -7.09 6.48 -1.13
CA LEU A 19 -8.03 5.45 -1.60
C LEU A 19 -7.67 4.97 -3.01
N GLY A 20 -7.42 5.90 -3.93
CA GLY A 20 -7.03 5.58 -5.30
C GLY A 20 -5.71 4.79 -5.35
N LEU A 21 -4.72 5.18 -4.54
CA LEU A 21 -3.45 4.48 -4.43
C LEU A 21 -3.63 3.06 -3.86
N GLY A 22 -4.44 2.89 -2.83
CA GLY A 22 -4.73 1.57 -2.25
C GLY A 22 -5.39 0.63 -3.27
N ILE A 23 -6.41 1.12 -3.99
CA ILE A 23 -7.07 0.35 -5.06
C ILE A 23 -6.06 -0.01 -6.16
N TYR A 24 -5.24 0.96 -6.58
CA TYR A 24 -4.21 0.73 -7.58
C TYR A 24 -3.23 -0.37 -7.18
N ILE A 25 -2.74 -0.38 -5.93
CA ILE A 25 -1.82 -1.41 -5.43
C ILE A 25 -2.44 -2.81 -5.53
N ILE A 26 -3.71 -2.97 -5.15
CA ILE A 26 -4.40 -4.26 -5.23
C ILE A 26 -4.62 -4.70 -6.68
N LEU A 27 -4.96 -3.77 -7.57
CA LEU A 27 -5.19 -4.05 -8.99
C LEU A 27 -3.89 -4.18 -9.81
N PHE A 28 -2.75 -3.76 -9.26
CA PHE A 28 -1.49 -3.67 -9.98
C PHE A 28 -1.07 -4.98 -10.68
N PRO A 29 -1.18 -6.18 -10.07
CA PRO A 29 -0.83 -7.43 -10.77
C PRO A 29 -1.69 -7.67 -12.02
N VAL A 30 -2.99 -7.35 -11.95
CA VAL A 30 -3.92 -7.50 -13.08
C VAL A 30 -3.56 -6.51 -14.18
N ILE A 31 -3.27 -5.26 -13.82
CA ILE A 31 -2.83 -4.22 -14.77
C ILE A 31 -1.50 -4.63 -15.42
N SER A 32 -0.55 -5.13 -14.63
CA SER A 32 0.75 -5.60 -15.12
C SER A 32 0.61 -6.79 -16.07
N ASP A 33 -0.22 -7.77 -15.75
CA ASP A 33 -0.46 -8.92 -16.62
C ASP A 33 -1.18 -8.52 -17.92
N PHE A 34 -2.06 -7.52 -17.86
CA PHE A 34 -2.68 -6.96 -19.06
C PHE A 34 -1.65 -6.26 -19.95
N LEU A 35 -0.79 -5.41 -19.38
CA LEU A 35 0.26 -4.69 -20.12
C LEU A 35 1.32 -5.63 -20.72
N ASN A 36 1.65 -6.72 -20.02
CA ASN A 36 2.56 -7.77 -20.49
C ASN A 36 2.12 -8.32 -21.85
N ARG A 37 0.80 -8.40 -22.11
CA ARG A 37 0.25 -8.91 -23.38
C ARG A 37 0.48 -7.98 -24.57
N PHE A 38 0.70 -6.68 -24.33
CA PHE A 38 0.95 -5.71 -25.40
C PHE A 38 2.44 -5.52 -25.68
N SER A 39 3.27 -5.49 -24.63
CA SER A 39 4.72 -5.43 -24.77
C SER A 39 5.40 -5.85 -23.48
N GLU A 40 6.25 -6.88 -23.56
CA GLU A 40 7.09 -7.32 -22.45
C GLU A 40 8.08 -6.24 -22.01
N THR A 41 8.41 -5.29 -22.88
CA THR A 41 9.32 -4.18 -22.56
C THR A 41 8.70 -3.17 -21.60
N LEU A 42 7.37 -3.04 -21.59
CA LEU A 42 6.64 -2.11 -20.71
C LEU A 42 6.55 -2.60 -19.26
N THR A 43 6.76 -3.89 -19.05
CA THR A 43 6.54 -4.60 -17.78
C THR A 43 7.80 -5.30 -17.25
N GLN A 44 8.86 -5.36 -18.06
CA GLN A 44 10.16 -5.81 -17.62
C GLN A 44 10.68 -4.91 -16.48
N CYS A 45 10.92 -5.51 -15.32
CA CYS A 45 11.43 -4.79 -14.15
C CYS A 45 12.78 -4.16 -14.46
N THR A 46 12.85 -2.83 -14.45
CA THR A 46 14.08 -2.06 -14.68
C THR A 46 15.20 -2.45 -13.71
N TYR A 47 14.85 -2.71 -12.44
CA TYR A 47 15.82 -3.14 -11.44
C TYR A 47 16.46 -4.48 -11.82
N LEU A 48 15.65 -5.47 -12.22
CA LEU A 48 16.15 -6.77 -12.68
C LEU A 48 17.01 -6.61 -13.94
N LYS A 49 16.56 -5.78 -14.89
CA LYS A 49 17.30 -5.52 -16.14
C LYS A 49 18.68 -4.90 -15.90
N ILE A 50 18.80 -3.99 -14.94
CA ILE A 50 20.05 -3.28 -14.64
C ILE A 50 20.96 -4.12 -13.72
N THR A 51 20.39 -4.75 -12.69
CA THR A 51 21.18 -5.37 -11.60
C THR A 51 21.30 -6.88 -11.71
N GLY A 52 20.47 -7.54 -12.53
CA GLY A 52 20.36 -9.00 -12.60
C GLY A 52 19.74 -9.64 -11.34
N LYS A 53 19.36 -8.85 -10.33
CA LYS A 53 18.79 -9.33 -9.06
C LYS A 53 17.28 -9.09 -9.01
N ASN A 54 16.55 -9.96 -8.31
CA ASN A 54 15.14 -9.71 -8.02
C ASN A 54 15.01 -8.47 -7.12
N CYS A 55 14.09 -7.57 -7.46
CA CYS A 55 13.82 -6.39 -6.64
C CYS A 55 13.09 -6.80 -5.34
N PRO A 56 13.47 -6.27 -4.16
CA PRO A 56 12.75 -6.48 -2.90
C PRO A 56 11.24 -6.25 -3.04
N LEU A 57 10.88 -5.16 -3.72
CA LEU A 57 9.50 -4.70 -3.88
C LEU A 57 8.69 -5.54 -4.87
N CYS A 58 9.33 -6.26 -5.79
CA CYS A 58 8.63 -7.19 -6.70
C CYS A 58 8.03 -8.39 -5.95
N GLY A 59 8.52 -8.68 -4.74
CA GLY A 59 7.92 -9.68 -3.85
C GLY A 59 6.46 -9.36 -3.50
N GLY A 60 6.11 -8.08 -3.33
CA GLY A 60 4.75 -7.64 -3.06
C GLY A 60 3.80 -7.91 -4.22
N THR A 61 4.18 -7.55 -5.45
CA THR A 61 3.37 -7.83 -6.65
C THR A 61 3.17 -9.34 -6.86
N ARG A 62 4.23 -10.14 -6.66
CA ARG A 62 4.16 -11.60 -6.75
C ARG A 62 3.27 -12.20 -5.66
N TYR A 63 3.33 -11.64 -4.45
CA TYR A 63 2.46 -12.06 -3.36
C TYR A 63 0.99 -11.79 -3.68
N ILE A 64 0.63 -10.57 -4.12
CA ILE A 64 -0.75 -10.22 -4.47
C ILE A 64 -1.27 -11.12 -5.61
N ARG A 65 -0.42 -11.43 -6.60
CA ARG A 65 -0.77 -12.34 -7.70
C ARG A 65 -1.19 -13.75 -7.21
N ASN A 66 -0.58 -14.23 -6.13
CA ASN A 66 -0.84 -15.56 -5.57
C ASN A 66 -1.69 -15.50 -4.30
N LEU A 67 -2.43 -14.40 -4.09
CA LEU A 67 -3.24 -14.20 -2.89
C LEU A 67 -4.34 -15.27 -2.72
N SER A 68 -4.74 -15.95 -3.81
CA SER A 68 -5.65 -17.10 -3.74
C SER A 68 -5.13 -18.24 -2.88
N ASN A 69 -3.81 -18.36 -2.69
CA ASN A 69 -3.20 -19.40 -1.87
C ASN A 69 -3.63 -19.30 -0.40
N VAL A 70 -4.13 -18.14 0.05
CA VAL A 70 -4.71 -17.97 1.40
C VAL A 70 -5.89 -18.93 1.66
N PHE A 71 -6.64 -19.30 0.62
CA PHE A 71 -7.76 -20.23 0.77
C PHE A 71 -7.31 -21.68 0.99
N GLU A 72 -6.08 -22.01 0.60
CA GLU A 72 -5.47 -23.33 0.81
C GLU A 72 -4.61 -23.36 2.07
N ASP A 73 -3.90 -22.27 2.35
CA ASP A 73 -3.02 -22.10 3.51
C ASP A 73 -3.13 -20.68 4.08
N VAL A 74 -3.82 -20.56 5.22
CA VAL A 74 -3.98 -19.29 5.93
C VAL A 74 -2.64 -18.72 6.40
N THR A 75 -1.60 -19.55 6.55
CA THR A 75 -0.28 -19.08 7.00
C THR A 75 0.39 -18.16 5.98
N TYR A 76 -0.07 -18.21 4.72
CA TYR A 76 0.34 -17.29 3.66
C TYR A 76 0.15 -15.82 4.06
N LEU A 77 -0.89 -15.50 4.85
CA LEU A 77 -1.14 -14.14 5.34
C LEU A 77 -0.07 -13.61 6.31
N PHE A 78 0.67 -14.49 7.00
CA PHE A 78 1.71 -14.08 7.95
C PHE A 78 3.05 -13.79 7.27
N HIS A 79 3.14 -13.96 5.94
CA HIS A 79 4.26 -13.42 5.19
C HIS A 79 4.31 -11.89 5.32
N PRO A 80 5.49 -11.23 5.39
CA PRO A 80 5.57 -9.77 5.49
C PRO A 80 4.74 -9.00 4.45
N PHE A 81 4.73 -9.47 3.19
CA PHE A 81 3.86 -8.90 2.15
C PHE A 81 2.36 -9.17 2.37
N GLY A 82 1.98 -10.24 3.05
CA GLY A 82 0.59 -10.50 3.46
C GLY A 82 0.09 -9.48 4.46
N ILE A 83 0.92 -9.18 5.46
CA ILE A 83 0.63 -8.11 6.42
C ILE A 83 0.49 -6.76 5.70
N MET A 84 1.37 -6.44 4.75
CA MET A 84 1.27 -5.22 3.95
C MET A 84 -0.02 -5.15 3.13
N VAL A 85 -0.44 -6.25 2.49
CA VAL A 85 -1.70 -6.31 1.74
C VAL A 85 -2.89 -6.10 2.66
N LEU A 86 -2.90 -6.72 3.84
CA LEU A 86 -3.93 -6.49 4.85
C LEU A 86 -3.98 -5.02 5.27
N CYS A 87 -2.83 -4.38 5.51
CA CYS A 87 -2.76 -2.94 5.80
C CYS A 87 -3.38 -2.10 4.68
N VAL A 88 -3.12 -2.43 3.41
CA VAL A 88 -3.72 -1.73 2.25
C VAL A 88 -5.24 -1.94 2.20
N ILE A 89 -5.74 -3.15 2.47
CA ILE A 89 -7.19 -3.42 2.54
C ILE A 89 -7.84 -2.62 3.68
N PHE A 90 -7.23 -2.62 4.87
CA PHE A 90 -7.71 -1.82 5.99
C PHE A 90 -7.67 -0.32 5.68
N GLU A 91 -6.65 0.15 4.97
CA GLU A 91 -6.53 1.53 4.52
C GLU A 91 -7.67 1.91 3.57
N ILE A 92 -8.00 1.06 2.59
CA ILE A 92 -9.16 1.27 1.70
C ILE A 92 -10.45 1.42 2.51
N ILE A 93 -10.72 0.50 3.46
CA ILE A 93 -11.90 0.54 4.32
C ILE A 93 -11.91 1.82 5.18
N PHE A 94 -10.77 2.16 5.78
CA PHE A 94 -10.60 3.35 6.60
C PHE A 94 -10.83 4.64 5.80
N ARG A 95 -10.37 4.70 4.55
CA ARG A 95 -10.58 5.84 3.66
C ARG A 95 -12.03 6.00 3.26
N ILE A 96 -12.74 4.90 2.97
CA ILE A 96 -14.19 4.92 2.74
C ILE A 96 -14.92 5.49 3.97
N TYR A 97 -14.55 5.05 5.17
CA TYR A 97 -15.10 5.59 6.42
C TYR A 97 -14.78 7.08 6.61
N CYS A 98 -13.56 7.52 6.31
CA CYS A 98 -13.16 8.93 6.37
C CYS A 98 -13.99 9.77 5.40
N LEU A 99 -14.18 9.33 4.15
CA LEU A 99 -15.01 10.01 3.15
C LEU A 99 -16.47 10.12 3.61
N TYR A 100 -17.01 9.07 4.22
CA TYR A 100 -18.35 9.11 4.84
C TYR A 100 -18.43 10.19 5.94
N LYS A 101 -17.45 10.25 6.85
CA LYS A 101 -17.38 11.28 7.91
C LYS A 101 -17.20 12.69 7.36
N ILE A 102 -16.40 12.87 6.31
CA ILE A 102 -16.23 14.14 5.58
C ILE A 102 -17.59 14.59 5.04
N ARG A 103 -18.33 13.71 4.36
CA ARG A 103 -19.66 14.03 3.81
C ARG A 103 -20.66 14.44 4.89
N LYS A 104 -20.57 13.84 6.08
CA LYS A 104 -21.38 14.20 7.26
C LYS A 104 -20.85 15.42 8.02
N LYS A 105 -19.78 16.07 7.56
CA LYS A 105 -19.09 17.18 8.24
C LYS A 105 -18.68 16.84 9.69
N ALA A 106 -18.45 15.55 9.96
CA ALA A 106 -18.20 15.00 11.29
C ALA A 106 -16.72 14.64 11.51
N VAL A 107 -15.80 15.27 10.77
CA VAL A 107 -14.36 15.05 10.89
C VAL A 107 -13.84 15.72 12.16
N THR A 108 -13.32 14.91 13.07
CA THR A 108 -12.75 15.37 14.34
C THR A 108 -11.23 15.51 14.24
N ASN A 109 -10.65 16.34 15.11
CA ASN A 109 -9.19 16.48 15.18
C ASN A 109 -8.53 15.19 15.69
N GLN A 110 -9.25 14.38 16.48
CA GLN A 110 -8.79 13.06 16.94
C GLN A 110 -8.64 12.09 15.77
N LEU A 111 -9.59 12.07 14.81
CA LEU A 111 -9.50 11.24 13.62
C LEU A 111 -8.24 11.57 12.80
N ILE A 112 -7.97 12.86 12.58
CA ILE A 112 -6.79 13.31 11.83
C ILE A 112 -5.50 12.94 12.56
N LYS A 113 -5.44 13.12 13.88
CA LYS A 113 -4.25 12.72 14.67
C LYS A 113 -4.01 11.22 14.61
N PHE A 114 -5.06 10.42 14.70
CA PHE A 114 -4.99 8.97 14.58
C PHE A 114 -4.48 8.54 13.20
N ASP A 115 -4.99 9.16 12.14
CA ASP A 115 -4.54 8.91 10.76
C ASP A 115 -3.04 9.20 10.58
N ILE A 116 -2.59 10.37 11.02
CA ILE A 116 -1.16 10.75 10.99
C ILE A 116 -0.31 9.75 11.78
N MET A 117 -0.78 9.32 12.96
CA MET A 117 -0.07 8.38 13.81
C MET A 117 0.09 7.01 13.12
N ILE A 118 -0.99 6.45 12.56
CA ILE A 118 -0.92 5.17 11.84
C ILE A 118 0.03 5.26 10.64
N HIS A 119 -0.07 6.33 9.84
CA HIS A 119 0.80 6.49 8.68
C HIS A 119 2.26 6.64 9.06
N SER A 120 2.56 7.34 10.15
CA SER A 120 3.92 7.45 10.67
C SER A 120 4.46 6.08 11.08
N ILE A 121 3.65 5.26 11.76
CA ILE A 121 4.02 3.89 12.14
C ILE A 121 4.27 3.02 10.90
N MET A 122 3.38 3.08 9.91
CA MET A 122 3.54 2.31 8.66
C MET A 122 4.81 2.67 7.90
N VAL A 123 5.13 3.98 7.80
CA VAL A 123 6.36 4.44 7.15
C VAL A 123 7.59 3.93 7.89
N ILE A 124 7.62 4.00 9.22
CA ILE A 124 8.73 3.48 10.02
C ILE A 124 8.88 1.97 9.83
N ALA A 125 7.78 1.22 9.92
CA ALA A 125 7.79 -0.23 9.73
C ALA A 125 8.30 -0.63 8.34
N PHE A 126 7.87 0.09 7.30
CA PHE A 126 8.33 -0.15 5.93
C PHE A 126 9.83 0.14 5.76
N VAL A 127 10.33 1.25 6.29
CA VAL A 127 11.77 1.58 6.26
C VAL A 127 12.59 0.52 6.99
N LEU A 128 12.13 0.06 8.17
CA LEU A 128 12.81 -1.01 8.90
C LEU A 128 12.84 -2.32 8.12
N TYR A 129 11.72 -2.69 7.48
CA TYR A 129 11.65 -3.86 6.62
C TYR A 129 12.68 -3.80 5.49
N GLU A 130 12.77 -2.68 4.78
CA GLU A 130 13.74 -2.48 3.69
C GLU A 130 15.18 -2.61 4.18
N ILE A 131 15.52 -1.98 5.32
CA ILE A 131 16.87 -2.07 5.91
C ILE A 131 17.21 -3.52 6.27
N ILE A 132 16.30 -4.23 6.94
CA ILE A 132 16.52 -5.64 7.32
C ILE A 132 16.69 -6.51 6.09
N PHE A 133 15.84 -6.32 5.07
CA PHE A 133 15.92 -7.06 3.82
C PHE A 133 17.26 -6.83 3.12
N MET A 134 17.72 -5.57 3.06
CA MET A 134 19.01 -5.23 2.46
C MET A 134 20.19 -5.90 3.20
N ILE A 135 20.19 -5.92 4.53
CA ILE A 135 21.23 -6.57 5.34
C ILE A 135 21.24 -8.08 5.14
N GLN A 136 20.07 -8.71 5.03
CA GLN A 136 19.97 -10.17 4.86
C GLN A 136 20.33 -10.65 3.46
N ASN A 137 20.25 -9.77 2.45
CA ASN A 137 20.49 -10.11 1.03
C ASN A 137 21.72 -9.39 0.42
N SER A 138 22.55 -8.76 1.25
CA SER A 138 23.87 -8.19 0.89
C SER A 138 24.99 -9.20 1.12
#